data_AF-A0A938LRF6-F1
#
_entry.id   AF-A0A938LRF6-F1
#
_cell.length_a   1.000
_cell.length_b   1.000
_cell.length_c   1.000
_cell.angle_alpha   90.00
_cell.angle_beta   90.00
_cell.angle_gamma   90.00
#
_symmetry.space_group_name_H-M   'P 1'
#
loop_
_entity.id
_entity.type
_entity.pdbx_description
1 polymer ?
#
loop_
_entity_poly.entity_id
_entity_poly.type
_entity_poly.pdbx_seq_one_letter_code
_entity_poly.pdbx_strand_id
1 'polypeptide(L)'
;MVVSRTFPGIQRFAMLSRLSLVASLCFWGICGTAGIAAEARSERSYVRVSPRDSRYFELSNGQPYIPIGLNMIAPSGRDEKAALAQFEDWMRRLSDNGGSFIRLWLSNPFFDIEHSKSGVYDREKAQRIDAVLALARKYDIRVKMTLEHFRHLGEGRQSWAGKPIHHVSQGGPAKDIVDFFANPASREQFKAKIAWYAKRYGDDPIIFAWELWNEFDAVQQLYTAETWREGTGVAREWTREMLAALHQRFPRNLATQSQGSFDHERKVELYRSLCLIPGNDVAQVHRYLDLGAKLEVCHGPVDVLAADAVQVLLGFDTGQPVLLAESGAVEPGHSGPFKLYEKDKAGVILHDVLFAPFFAGAAGAGQCWHWDHYVAKNDLWHQFGRFAQAVKDLDPPAERFRPVRIEHPRLRVYALAGQRTLIAWCRDSQNTWKSELAEGKAPEVLKDESLVLPPDTVSKQVATVRVYDPWADTWSPGQVREGKLSLPPFARSLVFRLER
;
A
#
# COMPACT_ATOMS: atom_id res chain seq x y z
N MET A 1 40.90 34.36 -58.24
CA MET A 1 40.44 35.23 -59.33
C MET A 1 39.67 36.37 -58.69
N VAL A 2 40.21 37.60 -58.77
CA VAL A 2 39.56 38.92 -58.55
C VAL A 2 39.05 39.23 -57.12
N VAL A 3 39.87 39.85 -56.24
CA VAL A 3 40.00 41.32 -55.94
C VAL A 3 39.01 41.77 -54.84
N SER A 4 39.46 41.86 -53.58
CA SER A 4 39.93 43.07 -52.86
C SER A 4 38.83 43.86 -52.14
N ARG A 5 39.01 44.08 -50.83
CA ARG A 5 39.24 45.43 -50.27
C ARG A 5 39.72 45.35 -48.81
N THR A 6 40.89 45.94 -48.63
CA THR A 6 41.68 46.30 -47.46
C THR A 6 41.03 47.47 -46.67
N PHE A 7 41.29 47.81 -45.39
CA PHE A 7 42.51 48.25 -44.66
C PHE A 7 42.05 48.87 -43.29
N PRO A 8 42.88 49.44 -42.37
CA PRO A 8 43.95 48.87 -41.51
C PRO A 8 43.90 49.34 -40.02
N GLY A 9 44.84 48.82 -39.20
CA GLY A 9 45.41 49.50 -38.01
C GLY A 9 46.22 48.52 -37.14
N ILE A 10 47.56 48.35 -37.30
CA ILE A 10 48.69 49.15 -36.72
C ILE A 10 48.69 49.02 -35.16
N GLN A 11 49.73 48.66 -34.40
CA GLN A 11 51.16 48.32 -34.57
C GLN A 11 51.71 47.65 -33.28
N ARG A 12 52.69 46.75 -33.48
CA ARG A 12 53.87 46.27 -32.70
C ARG A 12 54.19 46.80 -31.27
N PHE A 13 54.77 45.89 -30.44
CA PHE A 13 56.03 45.94 -29.63
C PHE A 13 55.88 44.95 -28.41
N ALA A 14 56.60 43.83 -28.33
CA ALA A 14 57.96 43.57 -27.85
C ALA A 14 58.15 43.43 -26.30
N MET A 15 58.58 42.23 -25.90
CA MET A 15 59.51 41.84 -24.81
C MET A 15 59.22 42.08 -23.30
N LEU A 16 59.35 40.95 -22.56
CA LEU A 16 59.93 40.74 -21.21
C LEU A 16 59.29 41.41 -19.98
N SER A 17 58.70 40.61 -19.07
CA SER A 17 59.29 40.23 -17.76
C SER A 17 58.27 39.86 -16.66
N ARG A 18 58.60 38.76 -15.94
CA ARG A 18 58.35 38.37 -14.54
C ARG A 18 56.94 38.41 -13.88
N LEU A 19 56.60 37.23 -13.34
CA LEU A 19 55.88 36.91 -12.09
C LEU A 19 54.49 37.53 -11.82
N SER A 20 53.43 36.71 -11.98
CA SER A 20 52.70 36.04 -10.87
C SER A 20 51.21 35.79 -11.20
N LEU A 21 50.86 34.51 -11.08
CA LEU A 21 49.59 33.94 -10.62
C LEU A 21 48.30 34.01 -11.49
N VAL A 22 47.77 32.79 -11.73
CA VAL A 22 46.36 32.34 -11.76
C VAL A 22 45.80 31.84 -13.12
N ALA A 23 45.35 30.58 -13.04
CA ALA A 23 44.30 29.88 -13.78
C ALA A 23 44.59 29.21 -15.14
N SER A 24 44.38 27.90 -15.10
CA SER A 24 43.76 27.03 -16.12
C SER A 24 44.52 26.74 -17.41
N LEU A 25 44.88 25.47 -17.60
CA LEU A 25 44.31 24.61 -18.65
C LEU A 25 45.00 23.23 -18.65
N CYS A 26 44.23 22.20 -18.27
CA CYS A 26 44.49 20.82 -18.65
C CYS A 26 44.18 20.63 -20.13
N PHE A 27 45.10 20.07 -20.92
CA PHE A 27 44.78 19.32 -22.14
C PHE A 27 46.00 18.55 -22.65
N TRP A 28 46.10 17.27 -22.29
CA TRP A 28 46.67 16.17 -23.09
C TRP A 28 45.78 14.98 -22.66
N GLY A 29 44.86 14.45 -23.47
CA GLY A 29 45.09 13.87 -24.78
C GLY A 29 44.80 12.37 -24.64
N ILE A 30 43.53 11.96 -24.74
CA ILE A 30 43.15 10.55 -24.85
C ILE A 30 42.18 10.43 -26.02
N CYS A 31 42.65 9.75 -27.08
CA CYS A 31 41.86 9.30 -28.20
C CYS A 31 40.75 8.37 -27.72
N GLY A 32 39.58 8.53 -28.33
CA GLY A 32 38.34 7.90 -27.92
C GLY A 32 38.30 6.38 -28.12
N THR A 33 37.57 5.76 -27.21
CA THR A 33 36.67 4.64 -27.50
C THR A 33 35.27 5.08 -27.12
N ALA A 34 34.56 5.68 -28.06
CA ALA A 34 33.11 5.74 -28.01
C ALA A 34 32.59 4.34 -28.35
N GLY A 35 31.96 3.66 -27.39
CA GLY A 35 31.43 2.34 -27.60
C GLY A 35 30.97 1.68 -26.31
N ILE A 36 29.66 1.72 -26.09
CA ILE A 36 28.90 0.94 -25.11
C ILE A 36 29.10 1.41 -23.66
N ALA A 37 28.58 2.61 -23.37
CA ALA A 37 27.89 2.79 -22.10
C ALA A 37 26.61 1.92 -22.20
N ALA A 38 26.74 0.65 -21.87
CA ALA A 38 25.59 -0.09 -21.36
C ALA A 38 25.11 0.74 -20.18
N GLU A 39 23.92 1.33 -20.30
CA GLU A 39 23.21 1.89 -19.16
C GLU A 39 23.27 0.83 -18.07
N ALA A 40 24.07 1.08 -17.04
CA ALA A 40 24.00 0.32 -15.83
C ALA A 40 22.56 0.48 -15.37
N ARG A 41 21.75 -0.56 -15.62
CA ARG A 41 20.46 -0.75 -14.97
C ARG A 41 20.81 -0.61 -13.49
N SER A 42 20.52 0.55 -12.90
CA SER A 42 20.46 0.67 -11.45
C SER A 42 19.49 -0.43 -11.04
N GLU A 43 20.01 -1.53 -10.51
CA GLU A 43 19.19 -2.66 -10.08
C GLU A 43 18.31 -2.13 -8.96
N ARG A 44 17.09 -1.71 -9.30
CA ARG A 44 16.12 -1.22 -8.33
C ARG A 44 15.96 -2.29 -7.25
N SER A 45 15.97 -1.86 -6.00
CA SER A 45 15.91 -2.78 -4.86
C SER A 45 14.51 -3.36 -4.68
N TYR A 46 14.44 -4.64 -4.33
CA TYR A 46 13.20 -5.38 -4.06
C TYR A 46 12.61 -5.00 -2.71
N VAL A 47 11.28 -5.00 -2.58
CA VAL A 47 10.66 -4.98 -1.25
C VAL A 47 10.69 -6.39 -0.67
N ARG A 48 11.12 -6.53 0.57
CA ARG A 48 11.13 -7.79 1.33
C ARG A 48 10.63 -7.59 2.75
N VAL A 49 10.21 -8.67 3.39
CA VAL A 49 10.10 -8.71 4.86
C VAL A 49 11.48 -8.41 5.44
N SER A 50 11.56 -7.51 6.42
CA SER A 50 12.85 -7.11 6.96
C SER A 50 13.48 -8.23 7.78
N PRO A 51 14.77 -8.59 7.53
CA PRO A 51 15.53 -9.50 8.38
C PRO A 51 15.92 -8.86 9.72
N ARG A 52 15.77 -7.53 9.88
CA ARG A 52 16.06 -6.80 11.13
C ARG A 52 14.88 -6.87 12.10
N ASP A 53 13.66 -6.87 11.54
CA ASP A 53 12.40 -7.01 12.26
C ASP A 53 11.32 -7.49 11.27
N SER A 54 10.86 -8.74 11.42
CA SER A 54 9.94 -9.38 10.49
C SER A 54 8.54 -8.77 10.47
N ARG A 55 8.23 -7.83 11.36
CA ARG A 55 6.96 -7.10 11.40
C ARG A 55 6.89 -5.97 10.37
N TYR A 56 7.99 -5.65 9.69
CA TYR A 56 8.12 -4.51 8.78
C TYR A 56 8.73 -4.91 7.43
N PHE A 57 8.66 -3.99 6.47
CA PHE A 57 9.31 -4.15 5.17
C PHE A 57 10.59 -3.31 5.06
N GLU A 58 11.50 -3.77 4.21
CA GLU A 58 12.64 -3.00 3.75
C GLU A 58 12.95 -3.30 2.29
N LEU A 59 13.70 -2.41 1.66
CA LEU A 59 14.28 -2.63 0.35
C LEU A 59 15.50 -3.55 0.48
N SER A 60 15.82 -4.29 -0.58
CA SER A 60 16.97 -5.21 -0.61
C SER A 60 18.34 -4.52 -0.44
N ASN A 61 18.40 -3.18 -0.56
CA ASN A 61 19.55 -2.35 -0.23
C ASN A 61 19.63 -1.93 1.25
N GLY A 62 18.66 -2.36 2.09
CA GLY A 62 18.59 -2.08 3.52
C GLY A 62 17.75 -0.86 3.92
N GLN A 63 17.24 -0.07 2.97
CA GLN A 63 16.39 1.08 3.29
C GLN A 63 15.01 0.65 3.82
N PRO A 64 14.45 1.28 4.86
CA PRO A 64 13.09 0.96 5.32
C PRO A 64 12.06 1.25 4.22
N TYR A 65 10.99 0.47 4.18
CA TYR A 65 9.90 0.67 3.24
C TYR A 65 8.55 0.64 3.97
N ILE A 66 7.85 1.78 3.98
CA ILE A 66 6.49 1.90 4.51
C ILE A 66 5.57 2.07 3.30
N PRO A 67 4.70 1.10 2.97
CA PRO A 67 3.76 1.26 1.87
C PRO A 67 2.73 2.35 2.21
N ILE A 68 2.66 3.37 1.35
CA ILE A 68 1.70 4.48 1.44
C ILE A 68 0.86 4.45 0.17
N GLY A 69 -0.40 4.07 0.26
CA GLY A 69 -1.14 3.76 -0.94
C GLY A 69 -2.58 3.31 -0.74
N LEU A 70 -3.18 2.86 -1.82
CA LEU A 70 -4.59 2.47 -1.89
C LEU A 70 -4.82 1.39 -2.95
N ASN A 71 -6.02 0.80 -2.93
CA ASN A 71 -6.45 -0.07 -4.02
C ASN A 71 -6.67 0.79 -5.26
N MET A 72 -6.14 0.41 -6.42
CA MET A 72 -6.33 1.12 -7.69
C MET A 72 -6.58 0.06 -8.76
N ILE A 73 -7.77 -0.54 -8.73
CA ILE A 73 -7.98 -1.86 -9.31
C ILE A 73 -7.88 -1.86 -10.83
N ALA A 74 -8.61 -0.95 -11.49
CA ALA A 74 -8.67 -0.82 -12.94
C ALA A 74 -9.28 0.54 -13.35
N PRO A 75 -8.96 1.05 -14.55
CA PRO A 75 -9.55 2.29 -15.04
C PRO A 75 -11.01 2.09 -15.48
N SER A 76 -11.77 3.18 -15.55
CA SER A 76 -13.13 3.25 -16.09
C SER A 76 -13.21 3.94 -17.46
N GLY A 77 -12.06 4.23 -18.08
CA GLY A 77 -11.98 4.92 -19.37
C GLY A 77 -12.72 4.21 -20.50
N ARG A 78 -13.33 4.99 -21.40
CA ARG A 78 -14.15 4.51 -22.53
C ARG A 78 -13.40 3.63 -23.55
N ASP A 79 -12.09 3.84 -23.64
CA ASP A 79 -11.17 3.17 -24.53
C ASP A 79 -9.81 3.01 -23.84
N GLU A 80 -8.93 2.19 -24.40
CA GLU A 80 -7.64 1.86 -23.79
C GLU A 80 -6.75 3.09 -23.54
N LYS A 81 -6.75 4.06 -24.47
CA LYS A 81 -5.95 5.27 -24.34
C LYS A 81 -6.46 6.14 -23.20
N ALA A 82 -7.79 6.35 -23.13
CA ALA A 82 -8.42 7.11 -22.06
C ALA A 82 -8.24 6.43 -20.70
N ALA A 83 -8.32 5.10 -20.67
CA ALA A 83 -8.09 4.28 -19.49
C ALA A 83 -6.66 4.42 -18.94
N LEU A 84 -5.64 4.33 -19.81
CA LEU A 84 -4.24 4.50 -19.40
C LEU A 84 -3.94 5.94 -18.96
N ALA A 85 -4.51 6.95 -19.64
CA ALA A 85 -4.36 8.35 -19.24
C ALA A 85 -4.98 8.64 -17.86
N GLN A 86 -6.13 8.03 -17.56
CA GLN A 86 -6.76 8.13 -16.24
C GLN A 86 -5.88 7.49 -15.16
N PHE A 87 -5.33 6.31 -15.43
CA PHE A 87 -4.38 5.64 -14.52
C PHE A 87 -3.14 6.50 -14.27
N GLU A 88 -2.57 7.08 -15.32
CA GLU A 88 -1.43 7.99 -15.20
C GLU A 88 -1.76 9.20 -14.32
N ASP A 89 -2.93 9.82 -14.47
CA ASP A 89 -3.32 10.94 -13.61
C ASP A 89 -3.42 10.53 -12.13
N TRP A 90 -4.06 9.40 -11.83
CA TRP A 90 -4.16 8.90 -10.46
C TRP A 90 -2.80 8.57 -9.85
N MET A 91 -1.94 7.85 -10.60
CA MET A 91 -0.60 7.48 -10.13
C MET A 91 0.29 8.70 -9.94
N ARG A 92 0.22 9.68 -10.85
CA ARG A 92 0.92 10.96 -10.71
C ARG A 92 0.46 11.68 -9.44
N ARG A 93 -0.85 11.86 -9.24
CA ARG A 93 -1.38 12.55 -8.06
C ARG A 93 -1.03 11.85 -6.75
N LEU A 94 -1.04 10.51 -6.74
CA LEU A 94 -0.59 9.74 -5.58
C LEU A 94 0.90 9.98 -5.29
N SER A 95 1.75 9.89 -6.31
CA SER A 95 3.20 10.10 -6.20
C SER A 95 3.56 11.53 -5.81
N ASP A 96 2.91 12.54 -6.40
CA ASP A 96 3.04 13.96 -6.06
C ASP A 96 2.71 14.23 -4.57
N ASN A 97 1.96 13.32 -3.93
CA ASN A 97 1.61 13.37 -2.51
C ASN A 97 2.31 12.26 -1.69
N GLY A 98 3.48 11.80 -2.13
CA GLY A 98 4.32 10.86 -1.35
C GLY A 98 3.78 9.44 -1.24
N GLY A 99 2.73 9.09 -2.00
CA GLY A 99 2.26 7.72 -2.11
C GLY A 99 3.21 6.87 -2.96
N SER A 100 3.43 5.64 -2.53
CA SER A 100 4.44 4.71 -3.02
C SER A 100 3.89 3.33 -3.38
N PHE A 101 2.59 3.09 -3.21
CA PHE A 101 1.99 1.76 -3.33
C PHE A 101 0.61 1.78 -3.97
N ILE A 102 0.33 0.82 -4.86
CA ILE A 102 -1.01 0.51 -5.36
C ILE A 102 -1.26 -1.00 -5.44
N ARG A 103 -2.52 -1.39 -5.53
CA ARG A 103 -2.94 -2.78 -5.86
C ARG A 103 -3.80 -2.80 -7.11
N LEU A 104 -3.53 -3.76 -8.01
CA LEU A 104 -4.31 -4.04 -9.22
C LEU A 104 -5.07 -5.36 -9.12
N TRP A 105 -6.15 -5.53 -9.88
CA TRP A 105 -6.70 -6.85 -10.21
C TRP A 105 -6.43 -7.22 -11.66
N LEU A 106 -5.61 -8.24 -11.87
CA LEU A 106 -5.26 -8.71 -13.21
C LEU A 106 -6.39 -9.45 -13.90
N SER A 107 -7.36 -9.95 -13.14
CA SER A 107 -8.58 -10.59 -13.64
C SER A 107 -9.72 -9.60 -13.95
N ASN A 108 -9.51 -8.30 -13.74
CA ASN A 108 -10.44 -7.29 -14.24
C ASN A 108 -10.46 -7.32 -15.78
N PRO A 109 -11.62 -7.14 -16.46
CA PRO A 109 -11.72 -7.20 -17.91
C PRO A 109 -10.71 -6.34 -18.68
N PHE A 110 -10.25 -5.22 -18.11
CA PHE A 110 -9.22 -4.40 -18.73
C PHE A 110 -7.88 -5.15 -18.89
N PHE A 111 -7.49 -5.95 -17.89
CA PHE A 111 -6.19 -6.66 -17.81
C PHE A 111 -6.26 -8.17 -18.07
N ASP A 112 -7.45 -8.78 -17.96
CA ASP A 112 -7.64 -10.24 -17.89
C ASP A 112 -7.10 -10.99 -19.11
N ILE A 113 -5.85 -11.45 -19.01
CA ILE A 113 -5.18 -12.19 -20.09
C ILE A 113 -5.88 -13.52 -20.39
N GLU A 114 -6.63 -14.07 -19.44
CA GLU A 114 -7.27 -15.38 -19.57
C GLU A 114 -8.78 -15.20 -19.60
N HIS A 115 -9.26 -14.55 -20.67
CA HIS A 115 -10.66 -14.16 -20.79
C HIS A 115 -11.44 -15.04 -21.77
N SER A 116 -10.77 -15.57 -22.80
CA SER A 116 -11.44 -16.25 -23.91
C SER A 116 -11.62 -17.75 -23.70
N LYS A 117 -10.60 -18.43 -23.14
CA LYS A 117 -10.62 -19.86 -22.85
C LYS A 117 -9.63 -20.18 -21.74
N SER A 118 -9.98 -21.14 -20.87
CA SER A 118 -9.10 -21.61 -19.81
C SER A 118 -7.76 -22.09 -20.38
N GLY A 119 -6.66 -21.59 -19.83
CA GLY A 119 -5.29 -21.87 -20.26
C GLY A 119 -4.83 -21.12 -21.53
N VAL A 120 -5.64 -20.22 -22.09
CA VAL A 120 -5.28 -19.39 -23.25
C VAL A 120 -5.03 -17.96 -22.79
N TYR A 121 -3.80 -17.48 -22.99
CA TYR A 121 -3.34 -16.20 -22.49
C TYR A 121 -3.13 -15.17 -23.61
N ASP A 122 -3.86 -14.06 -23.51
CA ASP A 122 -3.88 -12.94 -24.43
C ASP A 122 -2.66 -12.02 -24.22
N ARG A 123 -1.81 -11.91 -25.24
CA ARG A 123 -0.61 -11.07 -25.22
C ARG A 123 -0.91 -9.59 -25.40
N GLU A 124 -2.01 -9.23 -26.06
CA GLU A 124 -2.40 -7.83 -26.29
C GLU A 124 -2.90 -7.22 -24.98
N LYS A 125 -3.76 -7.93 -24.23
CA LYS A 125 -4.17 -7.48 -22.89
C LYS A 125 -2.98 -7.30 -21.94
N ALA A 126 -1.96 -8.14 -22.07
CA ALA A 126 -0.74 -8.00 -21.28
C ALA A 126 0.05 -6.71 -21.56
N GLN A 127 -0.09 -6.10 -22.74
CA GLN A 127 0.53 -4.80 -23.04
C GLN A 127 -0.03 -3.68 -22.15
N ARG A 128 -1.28 -3.81 -21.69
CA ARG A 128 -1.89 -2.86 -20.74
C ARG A 128 -1.27 -2.98 -19.36
N ILE A 129 -0.96 -4.20 -18.93
CA ILE A 129 -0.24 -4.45 -17.68
C ILE A 129 1.17 -3.85 -17.80
N ASP A 130 1.88 -4.07 -18.91
CA ASP A 130 3.20 -3.46 -19.14
C ASP A 130 3.14 -1.93 -19.05
N ALA A 131 2.12 -1.31 -19.65
CA ALA A 131 1.94 0.12 -19.64
C ALA A 131 1.74 0.65 -18.21
N VAL A 132 0.90 -0.01 -17.40
CA VAL A 132 0.72 0.37 -15.99
C VAL A 132 2.02 0.15 -15.18
N LEU A 133 2.77 -0.92 -15.41
CA LEU A 133 4.08 -1.12 -14.77
C LEU A 133 5.11 -0.07 -15.24
N ALA A 134 5.02 0.43 -16.48
CA ALA A 134 5.86 1.54 -16.94
C ALA A 134 5.51 2.85 -16.21
N LEU A 135 4.22 3.14 -16.00
CA LEU A 135 3.76 4.26 -15.17
C LEU A 135 4.22 4.10 -13.73
N ALA A 136 4.10 2.89 -13.16
CA ALA A 136 4.60 2.56 -11.82
C ALA A 136 6.09 2.88 -11.68
N ARG A 137 6.91 2.51 -12.69
CA ARG A 137 8.33 2.84 -12.70
C ARG A 137 8.61 4.34 -12.84
N LYS A 138 7.80 5.06 -13.62
CA LYS A 138 7.89 6.52 -13.82
C LYS A 138 7.61 7.30 -12.54
N TYR A 139 6.63 6.85 -11.75
CA TYR A 139 6.17 7.53 -10.54
C TYR A 139 6.68 6.90 -9.23
N ASP A 140 7.60 5.95 -9.33
CA ASP A 140 8.19 5.18 -8.21
C ASP A 140 7.16 4.55 -7.27
N ILE A 141 6.12 3.95 -7.86
CA ILE A 141 5.04 3.28 -7.14
C ILE A 141 5.25 1.76 -7.24
N ARG A 142 5.25 1.06 -6.11
CA ARG A 142 5.25 -0.40 -6.06
C ARG A 142 3.84 -0.96 -6.25
N VAL A 143 3.74 -2.12 -6.88
CA VAL A 143 2.45 -2.69 -7.29
C VAL A 143 2.21 -4.06 -6.67
N LYS A 144 1.10 -4.24 -5.95
CA LYS A 144 0.58 -5.57 -5.58
C LYS A 144 -0.30 -6.11 -6.70
N MET A 145 0.07 -7.26 -7.24
CA MET A 145 -0.50 -7.89 -8.44
C MET A 145 -1.48 -9.00 -8.04
N THR A 146 -2.78 -8.70 -8.00
CA THR A 146 -3.82 -9.68 -7.63
C THR A 146 -4.24 -10.50 -8.84
N LEU A 147 -4.04 -11.81 -8.80
CA LEU A 147 -4.24 -12.68 -9.96
C LEU A 147 -5.74 -12.84 -10.29
N GLU A 148 -6.57 -13.13 -9.30
CA GLU A 148 -7.98 -13.51 -9.51
C GLU A 148 -8.95 -12.88 -8.49
N HIS A 149 -10.22 -12.77 -8.87
CA HIS A 149 -11.29 -12.27 -7.99
C HIS A 149 -12.66 -12.95 -8.21
N PHE A 150 -12.75 -13.93 -9.12
CA PHE A 150 -14.02 -14.58 -9.41
C PHE A 150 -14.47 -15.48 -8.24
N ARG A 151 -15.78 -15.66 -8.13
CA ARG A 151 -16.45 -16.35 -7.01
C ARG A 151 -17.20 -17.61 -7.43
N HIS A 152 -17.45 -17.79 -8.74
CA HIS A 152 -18.19 -18.91 -9.31
C HIS A 152 -17.87 -19.11 -10.79
N LEU A 153 -18.29 -20.24 -11.37
CA LEU A 153 -18.04 -20.59 -12.78
C LEU A 153 -19.25 -20.36 -13.71
N GLY A 154 -20.23 -19.54 -13.26
CA GLY A 154 -21.35 -19.07 -14.08
C GLY A 154 -22.73 -19.30 -13.44
N GLU A 155 -22.77 -20.06 -12.36
CA GLU A 155 -23.95 -20.43 -11.58
C GLU A 155 -24.40 -19.38 -10.55
N GLY A 156 -23.58 -18.36 -10.29
CA GLY A 156 -23.85 -17.34 -9.28
C GLY A 156 -24.66 -16.13 -9.78
N ARG A 157 -25.17 -15.37 -8.82
CA ARG A 157 -26.00 -14.17 -9.07
C ARG A 157 -25.20 -12.95 -9.53
N GLN A 158 -23.92 -12.88 -9.18
CA GLN A 158 -23.05 -11.74 -9.45
C GLN A 158 -22.29 -11.97 -10.74
N SER A 159 -22.86 -11.57 -11.88
CA SER A 159 -22.27 -11.79 -13.21
C SER A 159 -20.82 -11.28 -13.32
N TRP A 160 -20.49 -10.17 -12.64
CA TRP A 160 -19.14 -9.61 -12.61
C TRP A 160 -18.10 -10.53 -11.94
N ALA A 161 -18.54 -11.45 -11.08
CA ALA A 161 -17.67 -12.39 -10.36
C ALA A 161 -17.67 -13.79 -10.97
N GLY A 162 -18.20 -13.96 -12.19
CA GLY A 162 -18.24 -15.24 -12.90
C GLY A 162 -17.02 -15.45 -13.78
N LYS A 163 -16.48 -16.68 -13.80
CA LYS A 163 -15.40 -17.08 -14.71
C LYS A 163 -15.73 -18.41 -15.43
N PRO A 164 -16.73 -18.41 -16.34
CA PRO A 164 -17.28 -19.63 -16.91
C PRO A 164 -16.32 -20.42 -17.79
N ILE A 165 -15.25 -19.79 -18.29
CA ILE A 165 -14.26 -20.45 -19.16
C ILE A 165 -13.57 -21.65 -18.50
N HIS A 166 -13.55 -21.74 -17.16
CA HIS A 166 -12.98 -22.88 -16.44
C HIS A 166 -13.96 -24.04 -16.26
N HIS A 167 -15.24 -23.83 -16.54
CA HIS A 167 -16.24 -24.89 -16.49
C HIS A 167 -16.11 -25.85 -17.67
N VAL A 168 -16.35 -27.14 -17.46
CA VAL A 168 -16.28 -28.18 -18.50
C VAL A 168 -17.15 -27.90 -19.73
N SER A 169 -18.32 -27.26 -19.54
CA SER A 169 -19.19 -26.88 -20.67
C SER A 169 -18.61 -25.78 -21.57
N GLN A 170 -17.59 -25.06 -21.09
CA GLN A 170 -16.84 -24.05 -21.84
C GLN A 170 -15.45 -24.56 -22.26
N GLY A 171 -15.18 -25.86 -22.05
CA GLY A 171 -13.88 -26.49 -22.37
C GLY A 171 -12.81 -26.28 -21.30
N GLY A 172 -13.17 -25.85 -20.09
CA GLY A 172 -12.29 -25.80 -18.94
C GLY A 172 -12.24 -27.12 -18.14
N PRO A 173 -11.37 -27.20 -17.11
CA PRO A 173 -11.13 -28.45 -16.39
C PRO A 173 -12.13 -28.78 -15.28
N ALA A 174 -12.95 -27.83 -14.83
CA ALA A 174 -13.70 -27.94 -13.58
C ALA A 174 -15.21 -28.13 -13.79
N LYS A 175 -15.84 -28.96 -12.96
CA LYS A 175 -17.30 -29.18 -12.97
C LYS A 175 -18.08 -28.12 -12.18
N ASP A 176 -17.45 -27.54 -11.18
CA ASP A 176 -17.97 -26.45 -10.37
C ASP A 176 -16.81 -25.70 -9.71
N ILE A 177 -17.13 -24.68 -8.93
CA ILE A 177 -16.12 -23.85 -8.27
C ILE A 177 -15.30 -24.61 -7.24
N VAL A 178 -15.86 -25.57 -6.49
CA VAL A 178 -15.10 -26.36 -5.51
C VAL A 178 -14.16 -27.32 -6.24
N ASP A 179 -14.63 -27.94 -7.31
CA ASP A 179 -13.83 -28.79 -8.20
C ASP A 179 -12.68 -27.99 -8.84
N PHE A 180 -12.85 -26.70 -9.14
CA PHE A 180 -11.74 -25.85 -9.61
C PHE A 180 -10.56 -25.80 -8.63
N PHE A 181 -10.82 -25.74 -7.32
CA PHE A 181 -9.75 -25.71 -6.31
C PHE A 181 -9.28 -27.10 -5.88
N ALA A 182 -10.12 -28.13 -6.00
CA ALA A 182 -9.77 -29.50 -5.64
C ALA A 182 -9.05 -30.28 -6.78
N ASN A 183 -9.46 -30.06 -8.02
CA ASN A 183 -9.03 -30.84 -9.18
C ASN A 183 -7.55 -30.58 -9.54
N PRO A 184 -6.71 -31.63 -9.62
CA PRO A 184 -5.31 -31.50 -10.05
C PRO A 184 -5.14 -30.80 -11.40
N ALA A 185 -6.02 -31.04 -12.38
CA ALA A 185 -5.93 -30.40 -13.70
C ALA A 185 -6.13 -28.88 -13.62
N SER A 186 -7.07 -28.41 -12.80
CA SER A 186 -7.31 -26.99 -12.55
C SER A 186 -6.14 -26.34 -11.80
N ARG A 187 -5.55 -27.05 -10.83
CA ARG A 187 -4.35 -26.58 -10.11
C ARG A 187 -3.16 -26.41 -11.04
N GLU A 188 -2.89 -27.38 -11.91
CA GLU A 188 -1.82 -27.28 -12.92
C GLU A 188 -2.09 -26.17 -13.94
N GLN A 189 -3.35 -25.96 -14.32
CA GLN A 189 -3.75 -24.84 -15.16
C GLN A 189 -3.45 -23.49 -14.49
N PHE A 190 -3.78 -23.32 -13.21
CA PHE A 190 -3.46 -22.10 -12.45
C PHE A 190 -1.95 -21.89 -12.31
N LYS A 191 -1.17 -22.96 -12.06
CA LYS A 191 0.30 -22.89 -12.08
C LYS A 191 0.86 -22.50 -13.44
N ALA A 192 0.24 -22.94 -14.54
CA ALA A 192 0.62 -22.52 -15.89
C ALA A 192 0.39 -21.01 -16.10
N LYS A 193 -0.67 -20.44 -15.50
CA LYS A 193 -0.90 -18.99 -15.49
C LYS A 193 0.18 -18.24 -14.71
N ILE A 194 0.52 -18.72 -13.51
CA ILE A 194 1.64 -18.19 -12.71
C ILE A 194 2.94 -18.23 -13.55
N ALA A 195 3.23 -19.36 -14.18
CA ALA A 195 4.43 -19.53 -15.01
C ALA A 195 4.44 -18.60 -16.23
N TRP A 196 3.27 -18.33 -16.82
CA TRP A 196 3.13 -17.38 -17.92
C TRP A 196 3.47 -15.96 -17.46
N TYR A 197 2.93 -15.53 -16.30
CA TYR A 197 3.26 -14.23 -15.72
C TYR A 197 4.76 -14.14 -15.37
N ALA A 198 5.33 -15.19 -14.78
CA ALA A 198 6.75 -15.25 -14.44
C ALA A 198 7.64 -15.14 -15.68
N LYS A 199 7.27 -15.78 -16.79
CA LYS A 199 7.99 -15.65 -18.06
C LYS A 199 8.03 -14.22 -18.59
N ARG A 200 6.98 -13.43 -18.35
CA ARG A 200 6.87 -12.06 -18.85
C ARG A 200 7.49 -11.03 -17.89
N TYR A 201 7.19 -11.14 -16.61
CA TYR A 201 7.51 -10.11 -15.62
C TYR A 201 8.73 -10.47 -14.76
N GLY A 202 9.00 -11.76 -14.58
CA GLY A 202 10.04 -12.25 -13.68
C GLY A 202 9.93 -11.62 -12.29
N ASP A 203 11.07 -11.50 -11.61
CA ASP A 203 11.19 -10.71 -10.40
C ASP A 203 11.40 -9.23 -10.74
N ASP A 204 10.42 -8.55 -11.30
CA ASP A 204 10.52 -7.09 -11.46
C ASP A 204 10.47 -6.43 -10.06
N PRO A 205 11.48 -5.66 -9.66
CA PRO A 205 11.46 -5.00 -8.35
C PRO A 205 10.29 -4.02 -8.21
N ILE A 206 9.71 -3.47 -9.29
CA ILE A 206 8.51 -2.60 -9.17
C ILE A 206 7.31 -3.34 -8.57
N ILE A 207 7.28 -4.67 -8.65
CA ILE A 207 6.24 -5.50 -8.06
C ILE A 207 6.53 -5.66 -6.57
N PHE A 208 5.59 -5.21 -5.74
CA PHE A 208 5.62 -5.37 -4.29
C PHE A 208 5.35 -6.84 -3.92
N ALA A 209 4.23 -7.38 -4.40
CA ALA A 209 3.79 -8.74 -4.11
C ALA A 209 2.91 -9.30 -5.21
N TRP A 210 2.86 -10.61 -5.31
CA TRP A 210 1.84 -11.36 -6.03
C TRP A 210 0.78 -11.85 -5.04
N GLU A 211 -0.48 -11.50 -5.30
CA GLU A 211 -1.61 -11.93 -4.49
C GLU A 211 -2.44 -12.94 -5.27
N LEU A 212 -2.67 -14.12 -4.66
CA LEU A 212 -3.37 -15.22 -5.33
C LEU A 212 -4.81 -14.88 -5.69
N TRP A 213 -5.56 -14.33 -4.75
CA TRP A 213 -6.98 -14.04 -4.91
C TRP A 213 -7.37 -12.80 -4.12
N ASN A 214 -8.34 -12.08 -4.65
CA ASN A 214 -9.11 -11.12 -3.89
C ASN A 214 -10.23 -11.83 -3.14
N GLU A 215 -10.29 -11.66 -1.82
CA GLU A 215 -11.37 -12.14 -0.96
C GLU A 215 -11.71 -13.62 -1.18
N PHE A 216 -10.78 -14.52 -0.84
CA PHE A 216 -10.95 -15.94 -1.14
C PHE A 216 -12.19 -16.57 -0.48
N ASP A 217 -12.54 -16.17 0.74
CA ASP A 217 -13.78 -16.57 1.40
C ASP A 217 -15.06 -15.98 0.75
N ALA A 218 -14.97 -15.13 -0.27
CA ALA A 218 -16.13 -14.75 -1.07
C ALA A 218 -16.41 -15.76 -2.20
N VAL A 219 -15.49 -16.69 -2.46
CA VAL A 219 -15.71 -17.80 -3.38
C VAL A 219 -16.80 -18.71 -2.82
N GLN A 220 -17.75 -19.08 -3.67
CA GLN A 220 -18.89 -19.90 -3.24
C GLN A 220 -18.40 -21.20 -2.59
N GLN A 221 -18.98 -21.52 -1.44
CA GLN A 221 -18.71 -22.73 -0.64
C GLN A 221 -17.32 -22.78 0.04
N LEU A 222 -16.44 -21.78 -0.12
CA LEU A 222 -15.08 -21.78 0.44
C LEU A 222 -14.89 -20.84 1.65
N TYR A 223 -15.97 -20.59 2.39
CA TYR A 223 -16.04 -19.63 3.50
C TYR A 223 -16.24 -20.26 4.88
N THR A 224 -16.04 -21.57 5.00
CA THR A 224 -16.26 -22.29 6.25
C THR A 224 -14.95 -22.60 6.95
N ALA A 225 -14.98 -22.75 8.28
CA ALA A 225 -13.82 -23.20 9.03
C ALA A 225 -13.31 -24.57 8.54
N GLU A 226 -14.20 -25.46 8.07
CA GLU A 226 -13.81 -26.75 7.52
C GLU A 226 -12.98 -26.63 6.24
N THR A 227 -13.41 -25.76 5.30
CA THR A 227 -12.65 -25.50 4.07
C THR A 227 -11.29 -24.85 4.32
N TRP A 228 -11.11 -24.25 5.50
CA TRP A 228 -9.86 -23.62 5.95
C TRP A 228 -9.13 -24.43 7.04
N ARG A 229 -9.51 -25.68 7.29
CA ARG A 229 -8.82 -26.54 8.27
C ARG A 229 -7.45 -26.97 7.74
N GLU A 230 -6.44 -26.95 8.59
CA GLU A 230 -5.11 -27.49 8.26
C GLU A 230 -5.15 -28.98 7.93
N GLY A 231 -4.52 -29.37 6.82
CA GLY A 231 -4.37 -30.76 6.41
C GLY A 231 -5.57 -31.34 5.64
N THR A 232 -6.77 -30.77 5.75
CA THR A 232 -7.98 -31.29 5.08
C THR A 232 -8.76 -30.23 4.30
N GLY A 233 -8.64 -28.96 4.65
CA GLY A 233 -9.43 -27.88 4.07
C GLY A 233 -8.97 -27.52 2.66
N VAL A 234 -9.86 -27.72 1.67
CA VAL A 234 -9.56 -27.47 0.25
C VAL A 234 -9.03 -26.06 -0.03
N ALA A 235 -9.58 -25.02 0.61
CA ALA A 235 -9.17 -23.63 0.41
C ALA A 235 -7.77 -23.38 0.97
N ARG A 236 -7.49 -23.91 2.16
CA ARG A 236 -6.18 -23.77 2.81
C ARG A 236 -5.08 -24.53 2.06
N GLU A 237 -5.35 -25.79 1.68
CA GLU A 237 -4.36 -26.60 0.97
C GLU A 237 -4.09 -26.08 -0.44
N TRP A 238 -5.11 -25.60 -1.15
CA TRP A 238 -4.91 -24.91 -2.42
C TRP A 238 -4.07 -23.64 -2.23
N THR A 239 -4.37 -22.83 -1.22
CA THR A 239 -3.63 -21.60 -0.94
C THR A 239 -2.16 -21.90 -0.64
N ARG A 240 -1.87 -22.89 0.22
CA ARG A 240 -0.51 -23.33 0.52
C ARG A 240 0.25 -23.77 -0.73
N GLU A 241 -0.40 -24.56 -1.59
CA GLU A 241 0.21 -25.03 -2.84
C GLU A 241 0.52 -23.89 -3.81
N MET A 242 -0.39 -22.93 -3.95
CA MET A 242 -0.19 -21.82 -4.89
C MET A 242 0.73 -20.72 -4.36
N LEU A 243 0.82 -20.52 -3.04
CA LEU A 243 1.85 -19.68 -2.44
C LEU A 243 3.24 -20.26 -2.72
N ALA A 244 3.41 -21.58 -2.58
CA ALA A 244 4.66 -22.25 -2.93
C ALA A 244 4.99 -22.11 -4.44
N ALA A 245 3.97 -22.18 -5.32
CA ALA A 245 4.16 -21.94 -6.74
C ALA A 245 4.57 -20.49 -7.07
N LEU A 246 4.02 -19.50 -6.36
CA LEU A 246 4.44 -18.11 -6.46
C LEU A 246 5.90 -17.95 -6.04
N HIS A 247 6.28 -18.43 -4.86
CA HIS A 247 7.66 -18.39 -4.37
C HIS A 247 8.66 -19.06 -5.31
N GLN A 248 8.29 -20.19 -5.92
CA GLN A 248 9.14 -20.86 -6.91
C GLN A 248 9.36 -20.01 -8.17
N ARG A 249 8.34 -19.25 -8.59
CA ARG A 249 8.33 -18.52 -9.86
C ARG A 249 8.77 -17.06 -9.73
N PHE A 250 8.64 -16.49 -8.54
CA PHE A 250 8.96 -15.12 -8.20
C PHE A 250 9.80 -15.06 -6.89
N PRO A 251 11.00 -15.66 -6.85
CA PRO A 251 11.75 -15.86 -5.60
C PRO A 251 12.22 -14.57 -4.93
N ARG A 252 12.09 -13.39 -5.57
CA ARG A 252 12.46 -12.10 -4.98
C ARG A 252 11.29 -11.16 -4.70
N ASN A 253 10.07 -11.52 -5.13
CA ASN A 253 8.86 -10.78 -4.78
C ASN A 253 8.13 -11.48 -3.62
N LEU A 254 7.30 -10.74 -2.90
CA LEU A 254 6.44 -11.31 -1.87
C LEU A 254 5.27 -12.09 -2.51
N ALA A 255 4.78 -13.12 -1.82
CA ALA A 255 3.58 -13.87 -2.15
C ALA A 255 2.56 -13.76 -1.02
N THR A 256 1.29 -13.51 -1.37
CA THR A 256 0.23 -13.37 -0.37
C THR A 256 -1.14 -13.81 -0.89
N GLN A 257 -2.11 -13.87 0.01
CA GLN A 257 -3.50 -14.18 -0.24
C GLN A 257 -4.38 -13.31 0.67
N SER A 258 -5.62 -13.04 0.27
CA SER A 258 -6.56 -12.22 1.05
C SER A 258 -7.86 -12.95 1.37
N GLN A 259 -8.51 -12.54 2.46
CA GLN A 259 -9.92 -12.82 2.75
C GLN A 259 -10.72 -11.53 2.60
N GLY A 260 -12.03 -11.65 2.43
CA GLY A 260 -12.96 -10.55 2.41
C GLY A 260 -13.19 -9.93 3.77
N SER A 261 -13.97 -8.84 3.76
CA SER A 261 -14.16 -7.96 4.92
C SER A 261 -14.33 -8.73 6.23
N PHE A 262 -13.51 -8.42 7.22
CA PHE A 262 -13.55 -8.98 8.56
C PHE A 262 -14.67 -8.30 9.36
N ASP A 263 -15.89 -8.74 9.07
CA ASP A 263 -17.16 -8.13 9.48
C ASP A 263 -17.99 -9.04 10.41
N HIS A 264 -17.48 -10.23 10.74
CA HIS A 264 -18.17 -11.24 11.52
C HIS A 264 -17.19 -12.08 12.35
N GLU A 265 -17.54 -12.41 13.60
CA GLU A 265 -16.75 -13.26 14.50
C GLU A 265 -16.32 -14.60 13.89
N ARG A 266 -17.17 -15.23 13.07
CA ARG A 266 -16.84 -16.49 12.38
C ARG A 266 -15.60 -16.39 11.48
N LYS A 267 -15.22 -15.19 11.05
CA LYS A 267 -14.06 -14.96 10.20
C LYS A 267 -12.74 -14.95 10.97
N VAL A 268 -12.75 -14.89 12.31
CA VAL A 268 -11.53 -14.95 13.13
C VAL A 268 -10.70 -16.18 12.75
N GLU A 269 -11.34 -17.35 12.66
CA GLU A 269 -10.63 -18.59 12.35
C GLU A 269 -10.17 -18.67 10.89
N LEU A 270 -10.93 -18.11 9.95
CA LEU A 270 -10.54 -18.04 8.54
C LEU A 270 -9.30 -17.17 8.35
N TYR A 271 -9.26 -16.01 9.01
CA TYR A 271 -8.11 -15.13 9.00
C TYR A 271 -6.91 -15.75 9.73
N ARG A 272 -7.11 -16.35 10.91
CA ARG A 272 -6.04 -17.05 11.64
C ARG A 272 -5.44 -18.16 10.78
N SER A 273 -6.28 -19.02 10.21
CA SER A 273 -5.85 -20.12 9.36
C SER A 273 -5.04 -19.64 8.15
N LEU A 274 -5.51 -18.60 7.44
CA LEU A 274 -4.79 -18.01 6.32
C LEU A 274 -3.44 -17.43 6.74
N CYS A 275 -3.40 -16.60 7.79
CA CYS A 275 -2.19 -15.91 8.18
C CYS A 275 -1.08 -16.87 8.65
N LEU A 276 -1.46 -18.05 9.18
CA LEU A 276 -0.53 -19.08 9.63
C LEU A 276 -0.06 -20.04 8.51
N ILE A 277 -0.47 -19.84 7.25
CA ILE A 277 0.03 -20.67 6.13
C ILE A 277 1.50 -20.32 5.86
N PRO A 278 2.43 -21.31 5.84
CA PRO A 278 3.81 -21.07 5.44
C PRO A 278 3.90 -20.49 4.01
N GLY A 279 4.70 -19.44 3.85
CA GLY A 279 4.89 -18.75 2.57
C GLY A 279 3.83 -17.67 2.26
N ASN A 280 2.88 -17.40 3.17
CA ASN A 280 2.07 -16.18 3.09
C ASN A 280 2.88 -15.03 3.71
N ASP A 281 3.56 -14.21 2.92
CA ASP A 281 4.56 -13.29 3.47
C ASP A 281 3.98 -12.08 4.21
N VAL A 282 2.67 -11.84 4.06
CA VAL A 282 1.97 -10.69 4.65
C VAL A 282 0.68 -11.16 5.29
N ALA A 283 0.49 -10.84 6.56
CA ALA A 283 -0.78 -11.00 7.25
C ALA A 283 -1.65 -9.77 6.93
N GLN A 284 -2.58 -9.92 6.00
CA GLN A 284 -3.42 -8.80 5.57
C GLN A 284 -4.89 -8.98 5.93
N VAL A 285 -5.55 -7.87 6.25
CA VAL A 285 -6.95 -7.82 6.65
C VAL A 285 -7.71 -6.77 5.85
N HIS A 286 -8.95 -7.10 5.50
CA HIS A 286 -9.91 -6.17 4.93
C HIS A 286 -10.92 -5.83 6.02
N ARG A 287 -11.20 -4.56 6.28
CA ARG A 287 -12.29 -4.16 7.19
C ARG A 287 -12.80 -2.77 6.85
N TYR A 288 -14.12 -2.62 6.89
CA TYR A 288 -14.81 -1.40 6.48
C TYR A 288 -15.70 -0.86 7.57
N LEU A 289 -15.96 0.45 7.51
CA LEU A 289 -17.19 1.01 8.06
C LEU A 289 -18.37 0.42 7.26
N ASP A 290 -19.12 -0.48 7.89
CA ASP A 290 -20.26 -1.17 7.29
C ASP A 290 -21.35 -1.33 8.35
N LEU A 291 -22.41 -0.54 8.25
CA LEU A 291 -23.55 -0.58 9.18
C LEU A 291 -24.40 -1.87 9.06
N GLY A 292 -24.12 -2.72 8.08
CA GLY A 292 -24.71 -4.05 7.92
C GLY A 292 -23.83 -5.19 8.45
N ALA A 293 -22.58 -4.91 8.85
CA ALA A 293 -21.67 -5.88 9.43
C ALA A 293 -22.20 -6.44 10.75
N LYS A 294 -21.81 -7.68 11.09
CA LYS A 294 -22.19 -8.33 12.36
C LYS A 294 -21.30 -7.93 13.53
N LEU A 295 -20.09 -7.48 13.27
CA LEU A 295 -19.21 -6.92 14.28
C LEU A 295 -19.56 -5.45 14.53
N GLU A 296 -19.98 -5.13 15.75
CA GLU A 296 -20.33 -3.77 16.18
C GLU A 296 -19.19 -2.75 15.96
N VAL A 297 -17.93 -3.19 16.07
CA VAL A 297 -16.77 -2.32 15.81
C VAL A 297 -16.82 -1.72 14.40
N CYS A 298 -17.39 -2.43 13.41
CA CYS A 298 -17.51 -1.95 12.04
C CYS A 298 -18.52 -0.81 11.87
N HIS A 299 -19.30 -0.46 12.89
CA HIS A 299 -20.24 0.66 12.84
C HIS A 299 -19.66 1.93 13.47
N GLY A 300 -18.59 1.78 14.25
CA GLY A 300 -17.99 2.81 15.07
C GLY A 300 -17.06 3.77 14.31
N PRO A 301 -16.22 4.52 15.04
CA PRO A 301 -15.18 5.36 14.44
C PRO A 301 -14.22 4.54 13.58
N VAL A 302 -13.80 5.11 12.43
CA VAL A 302 -12.97 4.41 11.44
C VAL A 302 -11.59 4.08 12.00
N ASP A 303 -11.04 4.94 12.85
CA ASP A 303 -9.76 4.69 13.52
C ASP A 303 -9.83 3.52 14.51
N VAL A 304 -10.98 3.29 15.12
CA VAL A 304 -11.21 2.17 16.05
C VAL A 304 -11.30 0.85 15.29
N LEU A 305 -12.13 0.77 14.25
CA LEU A 305 -12.27 -0.47 13.47
C LEU A 305 -10.97 -0.86 12.76
N ALA A 306 -10.23 0.12 12.26
CA ALA A 306 -8.96 -0.08 11.55
C ALA A 306 -7.88 -0.60 12.50
N ALA A 307 -7.74 0.00 13.68
CA ALA A 307 -6.78 -0.46 14.68
C ALA A 307 -7.14 -1.81 15.28
N ASP A 308 -8.43 -2.07 15.53
CA ASP A 308 -8.90 -3.37 16.02
C ASP A 308 -8.52 -4.51 15.05
N ALA A 309 -8.72 -4.31 13.75
CA ALA A 309 -8.37 -5.31 12.73
C ALA A 309 -6.88 -5.66 12.76
N VAL A 310 -6.02 -4.64 12.86
CA VAL A 310 -4.56 -4.81 12.95
C VAL A 310 -4.18 -5.55 14.23
N GLN A 311 -4.74 -5.16 15.37
CA GLN A 311 -4.42 -5.76 16.66
C GLN A 311 -4.85 -7.23 16.75
N VAL A 312 -6.00 -7.59 16.16
CA VAL A 312 -6.44 -8.99 16.07
C VAL A 312 -5.43 -9.82 15.28
N LEU A 313 -4.95 -9.34 14.13
CA LEU A 313 -3.96 -10.05 13.32
C LEU A 313 -2.60 -10.15 14.03
N LEU A 314 -2.15 -9.09 14.68
CA LEU A 314 -0.93 -9.12 15.51
C LEU A 314 -1.05 -10.17 16.63
N GLY A 315 -2.25 -10.35 17.19
CA GLY A 315 -2.55 -11.37 18.20
C GLY A 315 -2.55 -12.81 17.69
N PHE A 316 -2.47 -13.04 16.37
CA PHE A 316 -2.24 -14.37 15.81
C PHE A 316 -0.76 -14.79 15.88
N ASP A 317 0.14 -13.86 16.21
CA ASP A 317 1.58 -14.09 16.37
C ASP A 317 2.22 -14.78 15.15
N THR A 318 1.89 -14.28 13.96
CA THR A 318 2.33 -14.87 12.69
C THR A 318 3.81 -14.58 12.40
N GLY A 319 4.40 -13.61 13.10
CA GLY A 319 5.73 -13.07 12.81
C GLY A 319 5.85 -12.32 11.48
N GLN A 320 4.75 -12.13 10.74
CA GLN A 320 4.71 -11.45 9.44
C GLN A 320 4.37 -9.96 9.61
N PRO A 321 4.70 -9.12 8.61
CA PRO A 321 4.17 -7.77 8.53
C PRO A 321 2.65 -7.80 8.40
N VAL A 322 1.97 -6.94 9.17
CA VAL A 322 0.51 -6.77 9.10
C VAL A 322 0.14 -5.59 8.21
N LEU A 323 -0.84 -5.75 7.33
CA LEU A 323 -1.42 -4.65 6.53
C LEU A 323 -2.95 -4.63 6.62
N LEU A 324 -3.53 -3.43 6.80
CA LEU A 324 -4.93 -3.19 6.48
C LEU A 324 -5.04 -2.97 4.96
N ALA A 325 -5.21 -4.06 4.21
CA ALA A 325 -5.10 -4.07 2.75
C ALA A 325 -6.36 -3.61 2.02
N GLU A 326 -7.50 -3.59 2.71
CA GLU A 326 -8.68 -2.87 2.25
C GLU A 326 -9.44 -2.25 3.41
N SER A 327 -9.84 -0.99 3.23
CA SER A 327 -10.72 -0.29 4.17
C SER A 327 -11.42 0.89 3.50
N GLY A 328 -12.13 1.67 4.31
CA GLY A 328 -13.02 2.74 3.88
C GLY A 328 -14.40 2.53 4.47
N ALA A 329 -15.41 2.93 3.72
CA ALA A 329 -16.81 2.82 4.11
C ALA A 329 -17.62 2.28 2.94
N VAL A 330 -18.62 1.47 3.26
CA VAL A 330 -19.56 0.87 2.30
C VAL A 330 -20.98 1.08 2.79
N GLU A 331 -21.93 1.06 1.86
CA GLU A 331 -23.34 0.89 2.23
C GLU A 331 -23.56 -0.51 2.86
N PRO A 332 -24.58 -0.67 3.72
CA PRO A 332 -24.81 -1.89 4.48
C PRO A 332 -24.67 -3.17 3.65
N GLY A 333 -23.84 -4.10 4.12
CA GLY A 333 -23.61 -5.40 3.48
C GLY A 333 -22.86 -5.30 2.15
N HIS A 334 -21.97 -4.31 2.01
CA HIS A 334 -21.20 -4.04 0.79
C HIS A 334 -22.09 -3.85 -0.45
N SER A 335 -23.25 -3.20 -0.26
CA SER A 335 -24.22 -2.97 -1.35
C SER A 335 -23.81 -1.84 -2.32
N GLY A 336 -22.76 -1.08 -1.99
CA GLY A 336 -22.16 -0.07 -2.84
C GLY A 336 -21.25 0.89 -2.07
N PRO A 337 -20.69 1.91 -2.75
CA PRO A 337 -19.92 2.96 -2.11
C PRO A 337 -20.75 3.74 -1.09
N PHE A 338 -20.14 4.10 0.03
CA PHE A 338 -20.81 4.81 1.12
C PHE A 338 -21.37 6.17 0.67
N LYS A 339 -22.65 6.42 0.94
CA LYS A 339 -23.34 7.63 0.46
C LYS A 339 -22.77 8.92 1.04
N LEU A 340 -22.19 8.88 2.25
CA LEU A 340 -21.62 10.09 2.87
C LEU A 340 -20.25 10.49 2.30
N TYR A 341 -19.65 9.68 1.42
CA TYR A 341 -18.42 10.10 0.74
C TYR A 341 -18.57 11.43 -0.01
N GLU A 342 -19.75 11.73 -0.55
CA GLU A 342 -19.97 12.99 -1.25
C GLU A 342 -19.82 14.21 -0.34
N LYS A 343 -20.08 14.05 0.97
CA LYS A 343 -19.92 15.11 1.97
C LYS A 343 -18.49 15.23 2.50
N ASP A 344 -17.71 14.16 2.44
CA ASP A 344 -16.38 14.11 3.05
C ASP A 344 -15.31 14.73 2.15
N LYS A 345 -15.37 16.07 2.02
CA LYS A 345 -14.40 16.87 1.26
C LYS A 345 -13.07 17.07 1.99
N ALA A 346 -13.07 16.89 3.31
CA ALA A 346 -11.85 16.94 4.12
C ALA A 346 -11.08 15.60 4.09
N GLY A 347 -11.77 14.49 3.83
CA GLY A 347 -11.16 13.17 3.79
C GLY A 347 -10.99 12.54 5.17
N VAL A 348 -11.94 12.75 6.09
CA VAL A 348 -11.86 12.27 7.49
C VAL A 348 -11.81 10.75 7.54
N ILE A 349 -12.59 10.04 6.71
CA ILE A 349 -12.54 8.58 6.63
C ILE A 349 -11.17 8.13 6.10
N LEU A 350 -10.69 8.73 5.02
CA LEU A 350 -9.38 8.41 4.44
C LEU A 350 -8.24 8.66 5.45
N HIS A 351 -8.29 9.77 6.18
CA HIS A 351 -7.30 10.12 7.18
C HIS A 351 -7.19 9.04 8.27
N ASP A 352 -8.32 8.58 8.81
CA ASP A 352 -8.34 7.52 9.81
C ASP A 352 -7.84 6.18 9.24
N VAL A 353 -8.19 5.84 7.99
CA VAL A 353 -7.69 4.64 7.29
C VAL A 353 -6.16 4.68 7.12
N LEU A 354 -5.59 5.83 6.78
CA LEU A 354 -4.15 5.95 6.57
C LEU A 354 -3.36 5.87 7.88
N PHE A 355 -3.82 6.59 8.92
CA PHE A 355 -3.04 6.76 10.15
C PHE A 355 -3.24 5.61 11.14
N ALA A 356 -4.48 5.23 11.46
CA ALA A 356 -4.76 4.33 12.57
C ALA A 356 -4.03 2.97 12.48
N PRO A 357 -3.96 2.30 11.31
CA PRO A 357 -3.29 1.00 11.20
C PRO A 357 -1.81 1.04 11.56
N PHE A 358 -1.08 2.01 11.01
CA PHE A 358 0.37 2.13 11.24
C PHE A 358 0.66 2.35 12.72
N PHE A 359 -0.03 3.31 13.35
CA PHE A 359 0.13 3.59 14.78
C PHE A 359 -0.43 2.50 15.70
N ALA A 360 -1.23 1.57 15.17
CA ALA A 360 -1.65 0.34 15.86
C ALA A 360 -0.66 -0.83 15.70
N GLY A 361 0.40 -0.67 14.90
CA GLY A 361 1.47 -1.66 14.72
C GLY A 361 1.53 -2.30 13.33
N ALA A 362 0.73 -1.85 12.35
CA ALA A 362 0.84 -2.31 10.97
C ALA A 362 2.16 -1.86 10.33
N ALA A 363 2.57 -2.57 9.28
CA ALA A 363 3.80 -2.31 8.53
C ALA A 363 3.69 -1.11 7.57
N GLY A 364 2.51 -0.52 7.42
CA GLY A 364 2.24 0.60 6.53
C GLY A 364 0.89 1.26 6.77
N ALA A 365 0.56 2.23 5.92
CA ALA A 365 -0.75 2.88 5.95
C ALA A 365 -1.85 1.89 5.53
N GLY A 366 -3.09 2.13 5.99
CA GLY A 366 -4.24 1.40 5.49
C GLY A 366 -4.57 1.76 4.05
N GLN A 367 -5.14 0.81 3.31
CA GLN A 367 -5.36 0.93 1.88
C GLN A 367 -6.85 1.13 1.59
N CYS A 368 -7.22 2.35 1.18
CA CYS A 368 -8.61 2.65 0.84
C CYS A 368 -9.07 1.85 -0.39
N TRP A 369 -10.29 1.30 -0.36
CA TRP A 369 -10.89 0.56 -1.46
C TRP A 369 -11.43 1.45 -2.57
N HIS A 370 -12.10 2.55 -2.22
CA HIS A 370 -12.79 3.41 -3.18
C HIS A 370 -11.89 4.54 -3.71
N TRP A 371 -10.87 4.20 -4.50
CA TRP A 371 -9.97 5.21 -5.10
C TRP A 371 -10.69 6.14 -6.06
N ASP A 372 -11.67 5.64 -6.81
CA ASP A 372 -12.38 6.36 -7.86
C ASP A 372 -13.63 7.06 -7.32
N HIS A 373 -14.42 6.39 -6.48
CA HIS A 373 -15.68 6.89 -5.95
C HIS A 373 -15.50 7.88 -4.79
N TYR A 374 -14.34 7.87 -4.12
CA TYR A 374 -14.08 8.70 -2.95
C TYR A 374 -12.79 9.52 -3.11
N VAL A 375 -11.63 8.89 -3.22
CA VAL A 375 -10.33 9.62 -3.22
C VAL A 375 -10.21 10.55 -4.43
N ALA A 376 -10.35 10.02 -5.64
CA ALA A 376 -10.24 10.77 -6.88
C ALA A 376 -11.42 11.75 -7.05
N LYS A 377 -12.65 11.30 -6.78
CA LYS A 377 -13.87 12.13 -6.90
C LYS A 377 -13.83 13.37 -6.00
N ASN A 378 -13.18 13.29 -4.84
CA ASN A 378 -13.06 14.41 -3.90
C ASN A 378 -11.66 15.07 -3.87
N ASP A 379 -10.74 14.68 -4.75
CA ASP A 379 -9.35 15.19 -4.79
C ASP A 379 -8.60 15.08 -3.46
N LEU A 380 -8.71 13.93 -2.78
CA LEU A 380 -8.18 13.72 -1.43
C LEU A 380 -6.71 13.27 -1.38
N TRP A 381 -5.97 13.39 -2.49
CA TRP A 381 -4.59 12.90 -2.59
C TRP A 381 -3.64 13.52 -1.55
N HIS A 382 -3.90 14.76 -1.13
CA HIS A 382 -3.13 15.44 -0.09
C HIS A 382 -3.06 14.66 1.24
N GLN A 383 -4.06 13.83 1.57
CA GLN A 383 -4.06 13.00 2.78
C GLN A 383 -2.90 11.99 2.81
N PHE A 384 -2.48 11.45 1.65
CA PHE A 384 -1.28 10.61 1.55
C PHE A 384 -0.03 11.42 1.89
N GLY A 385 0.04 12.66 1.44
CA GLY A 385 1.13 13.58 1.76
C GLY A 385 1.19 13.86 3.25
N ARG A 386 0.04 13.98 3.91
CA ARG A 386 -0.02 14.16 5.36
C ARG A 386 0.56 12.97 6.12
N PHE A 387 0.21 11.75 5.70
CA PHE A 387 0.78 10.54 6.30
C PHE A 387 2.28 10.43 6.01
N ALA A 388 2.70 10.68 4.77
CA ALA A 388 4.11 10.64 4.37
C ALA A 388 4.97 11.61 5.20
N GLN A 389 4.48 12.83 5.47
CA GLN A 389 5.18 13.77 6.35
C GLN A 389 5.25 13.27 7.81
N ALA A 390 4.20 12.63 8.31
CA ALA A 390 4.18 12.11 9.68
C ALA A 390 5.20 10.99 9.90
N VAL A 391 5.41 10.12 8.91
CA VAL A 391 6.33 8.96 9.00
C VAL A 391 7.70 9.22 8.38
N LYS A 392 7.96 10.46 7.93
CA LYS A 392 9.20 10.83 7.26
C LYS A 392 10.42 10.51 8.14
N ASP A 393 11.46 9.97 7.53
CA ASP A 393 12.73 9.63 8.18
C ASP A 393 12.58 8.63 9.35
N LEU A 394 11.52 7.81 9.36
CA LEU A 394 11.42 6.65 10.24
C LEU A 394 12.11 5.43 9.63
N ASP A 395 12.75 4.64 10.49
CA ASP A 395 13.22 3.29 10.18
C ASP A 395 12.53 2.31 11.14
N PRO A 396 11.27 1.90 10.86
CA PRO A 396 10.52 1.03 11.76
C PRO A 396 11.25 -0.28 12.13
N PRO A 397 11.93 -0.98 11.19
CA PRO A 397 12.72 -2.16 11.56
C PRO A 397 13.84 -1.87 12.56
N ALA A 398 14.54 -0.73 12.47
CA ALA A 398 15.57 -0.36 13.44
C ALA A 398 14.98 0.02 14.80
N GLU A 399 13.83 0.71 14.79
CA GLU A 399 13.14 1.13 16.01
C GLU A 399 12.55 -0.04 16.79
N ARG A 400 12.27 -1.16 16.12
CA ARG A 400 11.60 -2.33 16.72
C ARG A 400 10.32 -1.96 17.44
N PHE A 401 9.55 -1.05 16.85
CA PHE A 401 8.40 -0.43 17.49
C PHE A 401 7.47 -1.44 18.17
N ARG A 402 7.02 -1.10 19.37
CA ARG A 402 5.95 -1.78 20.09
C ARG A 402 4.72 -0.88 20.10
N PRO A 403 3.55 -1.35 19.63
CA PRO A 403 2.33 -0.57 19.75
C PRO A 403 1.92 -0.43 21.22
N VAL A 404 1.58 0.78 21.62
CA VAL A 404 1.09 1.14 22.96
C VAL A 404 -0.08 2.12 22.85
N ARG A 405 -0.96 2.08 23.84
CA ARG A 405 -2.06 3.04 23.97
C ARG A 405 -1.75 3.96 25.14
N ILE A 406 -1.87 5.26 24.90
CA ILE A 406 -1.73 6.28 25.96
C ILE A 406 -3.15 6.70 26.34
N GLU A 407 -3.50 6.51 27.60
CA GLU A 407 -4.81 6.89 28.09
C GLU A 407 -4.97 8.41 28.10
N HIS A 408 -6.14 8.87 27.66
CA HIS A 408 -6.49 10.28 27.68
C HIS A 408 -8.02 10.42 27.74
N PRO A 409 -8.57 11.37 28.53
CA PRO A 409 -10.02 11.52 28.67
C PRO A 409 -10.74 11.95 27.38
N ARG A 410 -10.04 12.68 26.49
CA ARG A 410 -10.61 13.21 25.23
C ARG A 410 -10.05 12.58 23.95
N LEU A 411 -8.89 11.92 24.01
CA LEU A 411 -8.13 11.55 22.81
C LEU A 411 -7.96 10.05 22.74
N ARG A 412 -8.10 9.48 21.54
CA ARG A 412 -7.60 8.13 21.25
C ARG A 412 -6.16 8.28 20.79
N VAL A 413 -5.21 7.85 21.62
CA VAL A 413 -3.78 8.00 21.34
C VAL A 413 -3.18 6.65 20.97
N TYR A 414 -2.84 6.49 19.69
CA TYR A 414 -2.17 5.31 19.13
C TYR A 414 -0.68 5.62 19.05
N ALA A 415 0.17 4.85 19.73
CA ALA A 415 1.58 5.15 19.82
C ALA A 415 2.45 3.94 19.47
N LEU A 416 3.62 4.22 18.92
CA LEU A 416 4.68 3.26 18.64
C LEU A 416 5.89 3.66 19.48
N ALA A 417 6.23 2.83 20.45
CA ALA A 417 7.41 3.00 21.30
C ALA A 417 8.58 2.19 20.73
N GLY A 418 9.62 2.89 20.26
CA GLY A 418 10.80 2.30 19.64
C GLY A 418 12.04 2.42 20.53
N GLN A 419 13.20 2.09 19.96
CA GLN A 419 14.49 2.19 20.65
C GLN A 419 14.95 3.64 20.87
N ARG A 420 14.68 4.51 19.90
CA ARG A 420 15.12 5.91 19.90
C ARG A 420 13.96 6.88 19.76
N THR A 421 12.82 6.40 19.23
CA THR A 421 11.67 7.22 18.91
C THR A 421 10.43 6.76 19.65
N LEU A 422 9.69 7.70 20.24
CA LEU A 422 8.26 7.52 20.54
C LEU A 422 7.48 8.40 19.57
N ILE A 423 6.64 7.78 18.74
CA ILE A 423 5.75 8.50 17.84
C ILE A 423 4.31 8.12 18.14
N ALA A 424 3.41 9.08 18.18
CA ALA A 424 2.00 8.80 18.41
C ALA A 424 1.09 9.69 17.59
N TRP A 425 -0.05 9.12 17.21
CA TRP A 425 -1.16 9.82 16.60
C TRP A 425 -2.29 9.98 17.61
N CYS A 426 -2.65 11.23 17.85
CA CYS A 426 -3.65 11.66 18.80
C CYS A 426 -4.91 12.04 18.03
N ARG A 427 -5.96 11.23 18.13
CA ARG A 427 -7.23 11.46 17.43
C ARG A 427 -8.28 11.95 18.42
N ASP A 428 -8.96 13.07 18.12
CA ASP A 428 -10.13 13.49 18.90
C ASP A 428 -11.17 12.37 18.92
N SER A 429 -11.51 11.90 20.12
CA SER A 429 -12.45 10.80 20.29
C SER A 429 -13.90 11.16 19.93
N GLN A 430 -14.26 12.45 20.00
CA GLN A 430 -15.62 12.92 19.75
C GLN A 430 -15.84 13.36 18.30
N ASN A 431 -14.78 13.66 17.56
CA ASN A 431 -14.83 13.89 16.13
C ASN A 431 -14.70 12.55 15.39
N THR A 432 -15.79 12.11 14.74
CA THR A 432 -15.91 10.82 14.07
C THR A 432 -16.62 11.02 12.73
N TRP A 433 -16.64 9.99 11.87
CA TRP A 433 -17.45 10.03 10.65
C TRP A 433 -18.93 10.36 10.96
N LYS A 434 -19.46 9.88 12.08
CA LYS A 434 -20.86 10.08 12.46
C LYS A 434 -21.10 11.54 12.85
N SER A 435 -20.31 12.09 13.76
CA SER A 435 -20.48 13.47 14.20
C SER A 435 -20.23 14.47 13.07
N GLU A 436 -19.17 14.28 12.26
CA GLU A 436 -18.82 15.23 11.22
C GLU A 436 -19.67 15.07 9.94
N LEU A 437 -19.87 13.85 9.44
CA LEU A 437 -20.51 13.62 8.15
C LEU A 437 -22.01 13.33 8.23
N ALA A 438 -22.44 12.55 9.24
CA ALA A 438 -23.85 12.20 9.41
C ALA A 438 -24.62 13.31 10.11
N GLU A 439 -24.06 13.87 11.19
CA GLU A 439 -24.70 14.91 12.01
C GLU A 439 -24.31 16.34 11.59
N GLY A 440 -23.27 16.52 10.77
CA GLY A 440 -22.86 17.83 10.27
C GLY A 440 -22.20 18.74 11.32
N LYS A 441 -21.67 18.18 12.40
CA LYS A 441 -20.98 18.94 13.45
C LYS A 441 -19.55 19.23 13.02
N ALA A 442 -19.20 20.50 12.94
CA ALA A 442 -17.82 20.92 12.70
C ALA A 442 -16.89 20.39 13.81
N PRO A 443 -15.63 20.05 13.48
CA PRO A 443 -14.65 19.65 14.50
C PRO A 443 -14.37 20.79 15.48
N GLU A 444 -14.30 20.45 16.77
CA GLU A 444 -13.96 21.38 17.84
C GLU A 444 -12.46 21.64 17.85
N VAL A 445 -12.04 22.90 18.00
CA VAL A 445 -10.62 23.23 18.24
C VAL A 445 -10.30 22.99 19.71
N LEU A 446 -9.67 21.86 20.00
CA LEU A 446 -9.17 21.49 21.32
C LEU A 446 -8.00 22.39 21.71
N LYS A 447 -7.95 22.79 22.97
CA LYS A 447 -6.94 23.68 23.55
C LYS A 447 -6.52 23.16 24.91
N ASP A 448 -5.29 23.48 25.32
CA ASP A 448 -4.75 23.16 26.64
C ASP A 448 -4.73 21.65 26.96
N GLU A 449 -4.75 20.82 25.91
CA GLU A 449 -4.63 19.37 26.04
C GLU A 449 -3.20 18.97 26.38
N SER A 450 -3.05 17.94 27.21
CA SER A 450 -1.73 17.42 27.59
C SER A 450 -1.74 15.91 27.78
N LEU A 451 -0.61 15.27 27.48
CA LEU A 451 -0.47 13.82 27.56
C LEU A 451 0.54 13.45 28.63
N VAL A 452 0.14 12.58 29.55
CA VAL A 452 1.07 11.93 30.47
C VAL A 452 1.79 10.83 29.69
N LEU A 453 3.09 10.97 29.53
CA LEU A 453 3.89 10.00 28.79
C LEU A 453 4.15 8.76 29.66
N PRO A 454 3.94 7.52 29.15
CA PRO A 454 4.22 6.33 29.93
C PRO A 454 5.70 6.28 30.34
N PRO A 455 6.03 6.00 31.62
CA PRO A 455 7.41 6.05 32.13
C PRO A 455 8.41 5.21 31.33
N ASP A 456 7.98 4.07 30.82
CA ASP A 456 8.83 3.10 30.10
C ASP A 456 8.96 3.40 28.59
N THR A 457 8.32 4.46 28.10
CA THR A 457 8.31 4.82 26.67
C THR A 457 9.22 5.99 26.33
N VAL A 458 9.78 6.64 27.35
CA VAL A 458 10.62 7.82 27.21
C VAL A 458 11.96 7.51 27.88
N SER A 459 13.04 7.42 27.10
CA SER A 459 14.38 7.37 27.68
C SER A 459 14.59 8.64 28.52
N LYS A 460 15.32 8.56 29.64
CA LYS A 460 15.52 9.68 30.60
C LYS A 460 16.14 10.96 29.98
N GLN A 461 16.51 10.95 28.70
CA GLN A 461 17.01 12.11 27.95
C GLN A 461 16.26 12.20 26.62
N VAL A 462 15.16 12.96 26.59
CA VAL A 462 14.51 13.37 25.33
C VAL A 462 15.31 14.52 24.75
N ALA A 463 15.84 14.36 23.54
CA ALA A 463 16.64 15.39 22.87
C ALA A 463 15.75 16.36 22.07
N THR A 464 14.72 15.83 21.41
CA THR A 464 13.82 16.62 20.55
C THR A 464 12.38 16.18 20.71
N VAL A 465 11.48 17.17 20.74
CA VAL A 465 10.03 16.99 20.77
C VAL A 465 9.44 17.83 19.66
N ARG A 466 8.67 17.21 18.77
CA ARG A 466 7.98 17.92 17.69
C ARG A 466 6.54 17.42 17.59
N VAL A 467 5.65 18.33 17.21
CA VAL A 467 4.24 18.04 17.00
C VAL A 467 3.86 18.47 15.59
N TYR A 468 3.24 17.57 14.85
CA TYR A 468 2.74 17.77 13.51
C TYR A 468 1.23 17.87 13.53
N ASP A 469 0.70 18.92 12.92
CA ASP A 469 -0.72 19.03 12.58
C ASP A 469 -0.91 18.57 11.13
N PRO A 470 -1.49 17.37 10.88
CA PRO A 470 -1.74 16.88 9.53
C PRO A 470 -2.74 17.73 8.74
N TRP A 471 -3.60 18.50 9.41
CA TRP A 471 -4.63 19.31 8.77
C TRP A 471 -4.09 20.68 8.35
N ALA A 472 -3.09 21.19 9.07
CA ALA A 472 -2.35 22.40 8.74
C ALA A 472 -1.00 22.15 8.03
N ASP A 473 -0.59 20.89 7.86
CA ASP A 473 0.71 20.50 7.27
C ASP A 473 1.93 21.12 7.96
N THR A 474 1.86 21.29 9.27
CA THR A 474 2.86 22.10 9.98
C THR A 474 3.45 21.34 11.15
N TRP A 475 4.78 21.25 11.16
CA TRP A 475 5.54 20.84 12.33
C TRP A 475 5.83 22.02 13.24
N SER A 476 5.56 21.89 14.53
CA SER A 476 5.91 22.84 15.58
C SER A 476 6.76 22.16 16.66
N PRO A 477 7.60 22.93 17.39
CA PRO A 477 8.30 22.41 18.57
C PRO A 477 7.30 22.01 19.66
N GLY A 478 7.51 20.85 20.29
CA GLY A 478 6.76 20.43 21.48
C GLY A 478 7.52 20.72 22.78
N GLN A 479 6.82 20.67 23.91
CA GLN A 479 7.44 20.80 25.23
C GLN A 479 6.97 19.69 26.17
N VAL A 480 7.93 19.05 26.84
CA VAL A 480 7.66 18.09 27.92
C VAL A 480 8.08 18.70 29.24
N ARG A 481 7.17 18.81 30.20
CA ARG A 481 7.43 19.27 31.58
C ARG A 481 6.86 18.26 32.55
N GLU A 482 7.67 17.82 33.52
CA GLU A 482 7.25 16.86 34.56
C GLU A 482 6.57 15.60 33.99
N GLY A 483 7.08 15.09 32.85
CA GLY A 483 6.53 13.89 32.18
C GLY A 483 5.24 14.13 31.38
N LYS A 484 4.78 15.39 31.26
CA LYS A 484 3.61 15.76 30.46
C LYS A 484 4.01 16.50 29.19
N LEU A 485 3.51 16.03 28.05
CA LEU A 485 3.62 16.71 26.75
C LEU A 485 2.43 17.67 26.59
N SER A 486 2.68 18.96 26.41
CA SER A 486 1.65 19.92 26.01
C SER A 486 1.38 19.83 24.51
N LEU A 487 0.10 19.79 24.12
CA LEU A 487 -0.31 19.78 22.72
C LEU A 487 -0.71 21.19 22.26
N PRO A 488 -0.29 21.62 21.06
CA PRO A 488 -0.80 22.86 20.47
C PRO A 488 -2.30 22.73 20.15
N PRO A 489 -3.02 23.85 19.98
CA PRO A 489 -4.42 23.79 19.57
C PRO A 489 -4.62 23.05 18.24
N PHE A 490 -5.65 22.20 18.14
CA PHE A 490 -5.93 21.40 16.95
C PHE A 490 -7.40 20.96 16.88
N ALA A 491 -7.89 20.59 15.70
CA ALA A 491 -9.32 20.31 15.50
C ALA A 491 -9.69 18.82 15.41
N ARG A 492 -8.82 17.97 14.85
CA ARG A 492 -9.17 16.56 14.56
C ARG A 492 -8.12 15.59 15.06
N SER A 493 -6.87 15.79 14.66
CA SER A 493 -5.77 14.94 15.07
C SER A 493 -4.44 15.69 15.06
N LEU A 494 -3.48 15.14 15.80
CA LEU A 494 -2.07 15.53 15.79
C LEU A 494 -1.20 14.27 15.71
N VAL A 495 0.03 14.43 15.25
CA VAL A 495 1.10 13.46 15.50
C VAL A 495 2.16 14.13 16.37
N PHE A 496 2.68 13.45 17.38
CA PHE A 496 3.89 13.91 18.05
C PHE A 496 5.00 12.88 17.88
N ARG A 497 6.24 13.36 17.89
CA ARG A 497 7.46 12.56 17.85
C ARG A 497 8.42 13.06 18.91
N LEU A 498 8.88 12.14 19.76
CA LEU A 498 9.96 12.33 20.73
C LEU A 498 11.15 11.51 20.25
N GLU A 499 12.31 12.13 20.16
CA GLU A 499 13.54 11.47 19.73
C GLU A 499 14.68 11.74 20.70
N ARG A 500 15.66 10.83 20.69
CA ARG A 500 16.91 10.92 21.45
C ARG A 500 18.10 11.32 20.60
#